data_AF-A0A7X5WSY3-F1
#
_entry.id   AF-A0A7X5WSY3-F1
#
_cell.length_a   1.000
_cell.length_b   1.000
_cell.length_c   1.000
_cell.angle_alpha   90.00
_cell.angle_beta   90.00
_cell.angle_gamma   90.00
#
_symmetry.space_group_name_H-M   'P 1'
#
loop_
_entity.id
_entity.type
_entity.pdbx_description
1 polymer ?
#
loop_
_entity_poly.entity_id
_entity_poly.type
_entity_poly.pdbx_seq_one_letter_code
_entity_poly.pdbx_strand_id
1 'polypeptide(L)'
;LANPEENRARIEEAVEVARRADIVVLAVGDNEQTSREAWAESHRGDRTSLGLVGEQDTLVRAVLETGVPTVVVLIHGRPLAVT
;
A
#
# COMPACT_ATOMS: atom_id res chain seq x y z
N LEU A 1 10.23 7.21 -3.59
CA LEU A 1 9.56 6.21 -2.73
C LEU A 1 10.46 5.93 -1.54
N ALA A 2 9.94 5.31 -0.47
CA ALA A 2 10.76 4.91 0.68
C ALA A 2 11.79 3.84 0.27
N ASN A 3 12.79 3.62 1.13
CA ASN A 3 13.81 2.58 0.92
C ASN A 3 13.14 1.18 0.95
N PRO A 4 13.31 0.34 -0.08
CA PRO A 4 12.72 -1.01 -0.11
C PRO A 4 13.14 -1.92 1.04
N GLU A 5 14.36 -1.78 1.58
CA GLU A 5 14.82 -2.57 2.73
C GLU A 5 14.11 -2.16 4.02
N GLU A 6 13.90 -0.85 4.22
CA GLU A 6 13.10 -0.35 5.34
C GLU A 6 11.65 -0.79 5.23
N ASN A 7 11.09 -0.78 4.01
CA ASN A 7 9.74 -1.27 3.77
C ASN A 7 9.63 -2.77 4.08
N ARG A 8 10.62 -3.58 3.71
CA ARG A 8 10.65 -5.01 4.05
C ARG A 8 10.64 -5.24 5.57
N ALA A 9 11.47 -4.53 6.31
CA ALA A 9 11.50 -4.64 7.77
C ALA A 9 10.15 -4.23 8.41
N ARG A 10 9.50 -3.18 7.89
CA ARG A 10 8.16 -2.76 8.34
C ARG A 10 7.07 -3.77 7.98
N ILE A 11 7.17 -4.44 6.83
CA ILE A 11 6.24 -5.50 6.45
C ILE A 11 6.39 -6.71 7.40
N GLU A 12 7.62 -7.10 7.72
CA GLU A 12 7.89 -8.17 8.70
C GLU A 12 7.30 -7.82 10.08
N GLU A 13 7.47 -6.58 10.53
CA GLU A 13 6.86 -6.09 11.77
C GLU A 13 5.32 -6.14 11.71
N ALA A 14 4.72 -5.69 10.61
CA ALA A 14 3.27 -5.72 10.41
C ALA A 14 2.71 -7.16 10.45
N VAL A 15 3.43 -8.12 9.87
CA VAL A 15 3.08 -9.55 9.92
C VAL A 15 3.10 -10.08 11.36
N GLU A 16 4.14 -9.74 12.14
CA GLU A 16 4.23 -10.16 13.54
C GLU A 16 3.12 -9.56 14.42
N VAL A 17 2.70 -8.33 14.13
CA VAL A 17 1.55 -7.71 14.79
C VAL A 17 0.24 -8.37 14.35
N ALA A 18 0.07 -8.61 13.05
CA ALA A 18 -1.14 -9.22 12.50
C ALA A 18 -1.41 -10.61 13.11
N ARG A 19 -0.38 -11.45 13.27
CA ARG A 19 -0.48 -12.79 13.89
C ARG A 19 -1.05 -12.80 15.32
N ARG A 20 -1.04 -11.66 16.01
CA ARG A 20 -1.53 -11.51 17.39
C ARG A 20 -2.92 -10.89 17.46
N ALA A 21 -3.50 -10.50 16.33
CA ALA A 21 -4.80 -9.85 16.26
C ALA A 21 -5.92 -10.86 15.93
N ASP A 22 -7.13 -10.58 16.41
CA ASP A 22 -8.33 -11.33 16.02
C ASP A 22 -8.84 -10.94 14.62
N ILE A 23 -8.55 -9.70 14.20
CA ILE A 23 -8.91 -9.13 12.90
C ILE A 23 -7.89 -8.05 12.50
N VAL A 24 -7.60 -7.92 11.22
CA VAL A 24 -6.77 -6.84 10.66
C VAL A 24 -7.62 -5.91 9.81
N VAL A 25 -7.49 -4.60 10.03
CA VAL A 25 -8.00 -3.57 9.11
C VAL A 25 -6.79 -2.95 8.42
N LEU A 26 -6.59 -3.32 7.15
CA LEU A 26 -5.41 -2.92 6.38
C LEU A 26 -5.75 -1.75 5.46
N ALA A 27 -5.28 -0.55 5.80
CA ALA A 27 -5.48 0.66 5.00
C ALA A 27 -4.33 0.83 3.99
N VAL A 28 -4.66 0.77 2.69
CA VAL A 28 -3.71 0.89 1.57
C VAL A 28 -4.28 1.77 0.46
N GLY A 29 -3.43 2.20 -0.47
CA GLY A 29 -3.86 2.94 -1.66
C GLY A 29 -2.84 3.98 -2.10
N ASP A 30 -3.31 5.22 -2.24
CA ASP A 30 -2.55 6.38 -2.72
C ASP A 30 -2.68 7.55 -1.74
N ASN A 31 -1.87 8.58 -1.96
CA ASN A 31 -2.01 9.87 -1.29
C ASN A 31 -1.89 11.02 -2.31
N GLU A 32 -1.97 12.25 -1.81
CA GLU A 32 -1.96 13.48 -2.62
C GLU A 32 -0.61 13.75 -3.30
N GLN A 33 0.45 13.02 -2.92
CA GLN A 33 1.74 13.08 -3.63
C GLN A 33 1.78 12.08 -4.78
N THR A 34 1.16 10.91 -4.62
CA THR A 34 1.15 9.89 -5.66
C THR A 34 0.03 10.09 -6.67
N SER A 35 -1.02 10.86 -6.36
CA SER A 35 -2.11 11.26 -7.25
C SER A 35 -2.43 12.75 -7.13
N ARG A 36 -2.05 13.54 -8.14
CA ARG A 36 -2.21 15.01 -8.16
C ARG A 36 -2.19 15.57 -9.57
N GLU A 37 -2.50 16.85 -9.70
CA GLU A 37 -2.30 17.60 -10.94
C GLU A 37 -0.82 17.77 -11.28
N ALA A 38 -0.47 17.57 -12.55
CA ALA A 38 0.87 17.79 -13.07
C ALA A 38 1.00 19.19 -13.70
N TRP A 39 1.18 20.23 -12.88
CA TRP A 39 1.20 21.62 -13.37
C TRP A 39 2.56 22.13 -13.90
N ALA A 40 3.64 21.36 -13.71
CA ALA A 40 4.97 21.66 -14.27
C ALA A 40 5.78 20.37 -14.48
N GLU A 41 6.85 20.43 -15.28
CA GLU A 41 7.71 19.26 -15.55
C GLU A 41 8.33 18.67 -14.27
N SER A 42 8.73 19.54 -13.34
CA SER A 42 9.27 19.15 -12.03
C SER A 42 8.19 18.70 -11.03
N HIS A 43 6.92 18.80 -11.42
CA HIS A 43 5.77 18.54 -10.57
C HIS A 43 4.85 17.52 -11.24
N ARG A 44 5.22 16.24 -11.12
CA ARG A 44 4.52 15.14 -11.77
C ARG A 44 3.37 14.64 -10.91
N GLY A 45 2.32 14.17 -11.57
CA GLY A 45 1.12 13.64 -10.92
C GLY A 45 0.48 12.44 -11.61
N ASP A 46 0.83 12.19 -12.87
CA ASP A 46 0.39 11.01 -13.63
C ASP A 46 1.24 9.79 -13.31
N ARG A 47 0.62 8.60 -13.40
CA ARG A 47 1.30 7.30 -13.27
C ARG A 47 1.06 6.45 -14.50
N THR A 48 2.06 5.65 -14.85
CA THR A 48 2.02 4.69 -15.96
C THR A 48 1.46 3.32 -15.55
N SER A 49 1.00 3.18 -14.31
CA SER A 49 0.38 1.97 -13.76
C SER A 49 -0.75 2.34 -12.81
N LEU A 50 -1.81 1.53 -12.82
CA LEU A 50 -2.95 1.64 -11.91
C LEU A 50 -2.80 0.76 -10.65
N GLY A 51 -1.75 -0.06 -10.55
CA GLY A 51 -1.50 -0.88 -9.35
C GLY A 51 -1.13 -0.03 -8.13
N LEU A 52 -1.12 -0.65 -6.95
CA LEU A 52 -0.69 0.02 -5.72
C LEU A 52 0.76 0.52 -5.84
N VAL A 53 1.04 1.65 -5.19
CA VAL A 53 2.40 2.24 -5.23
C VAL A 53 3.33 1.49 -4.30
N GLY A 54 4.53 1.17 -4.79
CA GLY A 54 5.59 0.56 -3.99
C GLY A 54 5.25 -0.87 -3.57
N GLU A 55 5.66 -1.24 -2.37
CA GLU A 55 5.57 -2.62 -1.87
C GLU A 55 4.24 -2.92 -1.15
N GLN A 56 3.21 -2.11 -1.39
CA GLN A 56 1.89 -2.31 -0.76
C GLN A 56 1.25 -3.65 -1.15
N ASP A 57 1.41 -4.12 -2.39
CA ASP A 57 0.96 -5.47 -2.79
C ASP A 57 1.67 -6.57 -1.99
N THR A 58 2.97 -6.37 -1.71
CA THR A 58 3.74 -7.30 -0.86
C THR A 58 3.24 -7.28 0.57
N LEU A 59 2.94 -6.10 1.14
CA LEU A 59 2.33 -5.97 2.46
C LEU A 59 0.98 -6.69 2.54
N VAL A 60 0.09 -6.45 1.56
CA VAL A 60 -1.25 -7.08 1.52
C VAL A 60 -1.11 -8.60 1.47
N ARG A 61 -0.27 -9.14 0.58
CA ARG A 61 -0.05 -10.59 0.48
C ARG A 61 0.49 -11.17 1.79
N ALA A 62 1.51 -10.56 2.37
CA ALA A 62 2.14 -11.04 3.59
C ALA A 62 1.17 -11.04 4.79
N VAL A 63 0.32 -10.02 4.90
CA VAL A 63 -0.73 -9.97 5.93
C VAL A 63 -1.80 -11.04 5.69
N LEU A 64 -2.27 -11.22 4.45
CA LEU A 64 -3.25 -12.27 4.12
C LEU A 64 -2.71 -13.67 4.39
N GLU A 65 -1.41 -13.92 4.14
CA GLU A 65 -0.74 -15.19 4.42
C GLU A 65 -0.70 -15.55 5.92
N THR A 66 -0.94 -14.59 6.83
CA THR A 66 -1.08 -14.89 8.26
C THR A 66 -2.33 -15.71 8.59
N GLY A 67 -3.33 -15.72 7.70
CA GLY A 67 -4.61 -16.38 7.91
C GLY A 67 -5.57 -15.63 8.85
N VAL A 68 -5.17 -14.47 9.38
CA VAL A 68 -6.03 -13.64 10.22
C VAL A 68 -7.10 -12.97 9.37
N PRO A 69 -8.39 -12.98 9.79
CA PRO A 69 -9.45 -12.28 9.08
C PRO A 69 -9.05 -10.83 8.78
N THR A 70 -9.05 -10.45 7.51
CA THR A 70 -8.52 -9.15 7.06
C THR A 70 -9.56 -8.40 6.25
N VAL A 71 -9.78 -7.14 6.59
CA VAL A 71 -10.55 -6.17 5.81
C VAL A 71 -9.57 -5.16 5.21
N VAL A 72 -9.53 -5.09 3.88
CA VAL A 72 -8.72 -4.10 3.17
C VAL A 72 -9.55 -2.84 2.92
N VAL A 73 -9.03 -1.69 3.34
CA VAL A 73 -9.65 -0.38 3.13
C VAL A 73 -8.81 0.40 2.13
N LEU A 74 -9.42 0.75 0.99
CA LEU A 74 -8.76 1.51 -0.06
C LEU A 74 -8.96 3.01 0.16
N ILE A 75 -7.87 3.75 0.29
CA ILE A 75 -7.86 5.23 0.39
C ILE A 75 -6.98 5.76 -0.74
N HIS A 76 -7.57 6.44 -1.71
CA HIS A 76 -6.86 6.89 -2.91
C HIS A 76 -7.60 8.00 -3.66
N GLY A 77 -6.86 8.78 -4.47
CA GLY A 77 -7.43 9.85 -5.30
C GLY A 77 -7.94 9.37 -6.66
N ARG A 78 -7.10 8.66 -7.43
CA ARG A 78 -7.47 8.08 -8.74
C ARG A 78 -7.99 6.65 -8.60
N PRO A 79 -8.76 6.09 -9.54
CA PRO A 79 -9.06 4.65 -9.56
C PRO A 79 -7.79 3.80 -9.55
N LEU A 80 -7.79 2.73 -8.75
CA LEU A 80 -6.71 1.75 -8.66
C LEU A 80 -7.16 0.40 -9.23
N ALA A 81 -6.23 -0.32 -9.86
CA ALA A 81 -6.41 -1.70 -10.26
C ALA A 81 -5.91 -2.60 -9.12
N VAL A 82 -6.84 -3.16 -8.35
CA VAL A 82 -6.56 -4.09 -7.25
C VAL A 82 -7.12 -5.45 -7.66
N THR A 83 -6.24 -6.45 -7.77
CA THR A 83 -6.56 -7.81 -8.27
C THR A 83 -5.95 -8.88 -7.39
#